data_AF-A0A5I4KES5-F1
#
_entry.id   AF-A0A5I4KES5-F1
#
_cell.length_a   1.000
_cell.length_b   1.000
_cell.length_c   1.000
_cell.angle_alpha   90.00
_cell.angle_beta   90.00
_cell.angle_gamma   90.00
#
_symmetry.space_group_name_H-M   'P 1'
#
loop_
_entity.id
_entity.type
_entity.pdbx_description
1 polymer ?
#
loop_
_entity_poly.entity_id
_entity_poly.type
_entity_poly.pdbx_seq_one_letter_code
_entity_poly.pdbx_strand_id
1 'polypeptide(L)'
;MNHSITSHPCDNVSLAQLTELAQSGNSEAQYILGRLYNDERIDGSEEDKLSFYWLQQAAEQGHCEAQYWLGLRYKDTPTDMKDNTLALFWSEKAAQQGHRHAFNILGWVQEGETGMAPDYAQAVAWYRKGAEQSHNLAQYNLGRMYRSGTGVEQNDTQALYWFKQAALQGHCASQERLAYMYGNGKGCRKNLSLAALWYKKSALQESSYSQYQMGYCYYIGEGIKQDYQQAIYWFRKAADQGDDGAYNSIGWMYKCGHGVEQNYSLALEWFHKSAECNNSSGWYNLGCMYRDGHGTAQDLQQALYWFKKAQPTGKWNVDEEIRKLEAQLHA
;
A
#
# COMPACT_ATOMS: atom_id res chain seq x y z
N MET A 1 -26.75 11.08 -25.04
CA MET A 1 -27.19 12.42 -24.62
C MET A 1 -25.96 13.30 -24.59
N ASN A 2 -25.96 14.36 -25.39
CA ASN A 2 -24.82 15.24 -25.63
C ASN A 2 -24.42 15.96 -24.34
N HIS A 3 -23.21 15.69 -23.85
CA HIS A 3 -22.54 16.61 -22.93
C HIS A 3 -21.94 17.73 -23.77
N SER A 4 -22.52 18.92 -23.66
CA SER A 4 -21.97 20.17 -24.15
C SER A 4 -20.62 20.41 -23.46
N ILE A 5 -19.51 20.21 -24.17
CA ILE A 5 -18.19 20.68 -23.74
C ILE A 5 -18.20 22.19 -23.96
N THR A 6 -18.50 22.95 -22.91
CA THR A 6 -18.21 24.38 -22.90
C THR A 6 -16.69 24.54 -22.79
N SER A 7 -16.04 25.00 -23.86
CA SER A 7 -14.62 25.37 -23.85
C SER A 7 -14.40 26.44 -22.77
N HIS A 8 -13.53 26.18 -21.80
CA HIS A 8 -13.17 27.15 -20.78
C HIS A 8 -12.32 28.27 -21.40
N PRO A 9 -12.42 29.52 -20.91
CA PRO A 9 -11.67 30.67 -21.43
C PRO A 9 -10.15 30.50 -21.44
N CYS A 10 -9.62 29.52 -20.68
CA CYS A 10 -8.20 29.27 -20.51
C CYS A 10 -7.68 28.09 -21.37
N ASP A 11 -8.53 27.38 -22.11
CA ASP A 11 -8.16 26.13 -22.79
C ASP A 11 -7.17 26.31 -23.98
N ASN A 12 -6.87 27.55 -24.39
CA ASN A 12 -5.99 27.87 -25.52
C ASN A 12 -5.16 29.16 -25.29
N VAL A 13 -4.73 29.40 -24.05
CA VAL A 13 -4.03 30.64 -23.66
C VAL A 13 -2.54 30.35 -23.43
N SER A 14 -1.65 31.17 -23.99
CA SER A 14 -0.19 31.03 -23.75
C SER A 14 0.17 31.30 -22.28
N LEU A 15 1.29 30.76 -21.79
CA LEU A 15 1.72 30.99 -20.39
C LEU A 15 1.82 32.48 -20.03
N ALA A 16 2.27 33.32 -20.97
CA ALA A 16 2.36 34.76 -20.77
C ALA A 16 0.97 35.41 -20.59
N GLN A 17 0.01 35.06 -21.44
CA GLN A 17 -1.36 35.56 -21.34
C GLN A 17 -2.07 35.03 -20.09
N LEU A 18 -1.82 33.77 -19.71
CA LEU A 18 -2.34 33.18 -18.48
C LEU A 18 -1.77 33.90 -17.25
N THR A 19 -0.49 34.26 -17.26
CA THR A 19 0.16 35.05 -16.21
C THR A 19 -0.45 36.45 -16.10
N GLU A 20 -0.69 37.14 -17.22
CA GLU A 20 -1.34 38.44 -17.23
C GLU A 20 -2.76 38.37 -16.64
N LEU A 21 -3.55 37.37 -17.04
CA LEU A 21 -4.88 37.13 -16.48
C LEU A 21 -4.83 36.88 -14.97
N ALA A 22 -3.88 36.04 -14.52
CA ALA A 22 -3.72 35.76 -13.10
C ALA A 22 -3.30 37.00 -12.29
N GLN A 23 -2.40 37.82 -12.82
CA GLN A 23 -1.98 39.10 -12.25
C GLN A 23 -3.14 40.12 -12.22
N SER A 24 -4.07 40.04 -13.17
CA SER A 24 -5.28 40.88 -13.18
C SER A 24 -6.35 40.45 -12.16
N GLY A 25 -6.11 39.37 -11.39
CA GLY A 25 -7.03 38.87 -10.37
C GLY A 25 -8.01 37.80 -10.86
N ASN A 26 -7.77 37.17 -12.00
CA ASN A 26 -8.62 36.06 -12.46
C ASN A 26 -8.30 34.78 -11.67
N SER A 27 -9.22 34.36 -10.79
CA SER A 27 -9.01 33.21 -9.90
C SER A 27 -8.83 31.86 -10.61
N GLU A 28 -9.47 31.66 -11.77
CA GLU A 28 -9.29 30.46 -12.59
C GLU A 28 -7.87 30.43 -13.19
N ALA A 29 -7.39 31.55 -13.73
CA ALA A 29 -6.04 31.66 -14.27
C ALA A 29 -4.97 31.44 -13.19
N GLN A 30 -5.20 31.98 -11.99
CA GLN A 30 -4.35 31.75 -10.82
C GLN A 30 -4.35 30.27 -10.41
N TYR A 31 -5.52 29.62 -10.35
CA TYR A 31 -5.61 28.19 -10.09
C TYR A 31 -4.83 27.35 -11.12
N ILE A 32 -5.00 27.64 -12.41
CA ILE A 32 -4.31 26.91 -13.49
C ILE A 32 -2.79 27.10 -13.38
N LEU A 33 -2.29 28.31 -13.12
CA LEU A 33 -0.85 28.53 -12.89
C LEU A 33 -0.36 27.77 -11.67
N GLY A 34 -1.11 27.82 -10.56
CA GLY A 34 -0.80 27.09 -9.34
C GLY A 34 -0.64 25.59 -9.59
N ARG A 35 -1.56 25.00 -10.36
CA ARG A 35 -1.51 23.59 -10.79
C ARG A 35 -0.35 23.30 -11.73
N LEU A 36 -0.10 24.15 -12.71
CA LEU A 36 0.96 23.98 -13.70
C LEU A 36 2.34 23.93 -13.02
N TYR A 37 2.60 24.86 -12.11
CA TYR A 37 3.85 24.85 -11.34
C TYR A 37 3.92 23.68 -10.35
N ASN A 38 2.78 23.14 -9.90
CA ASN A 38 2.76 21.99 -9.01
C ASN A 38 3.15 20.67 -9.71
N ASP A 39 2.76 20.49 -10.97
CA ASP A 39 2.94 19.21 -11.69
C ASP A 39 4.42 18.95 -12.07
N GLU A 40 5.26 19.99 -12.18
CA GLU A 40 6.69 19.89 -12.49
C GLU A 40 7.61 20.07 -11.27
N ARG A 41 7.05 20.15 -10.05
CA ARG A 41 7.81 20.70 -8.92
C ARG A 41 8.87 19.77 -8.33
N ILE A 42 9.96 20.39 -7.88
CA ILE A 42 10.87 19.88 -6.87
C ILE A 42 10.56 20.64 -5.56
N ASP A 43 10.45 19.94 -4.44
CA ASP A 43 10.18 20.54 -3.13
C ASP A 43 11.15 21.69 -2.80
N GLY A 44 10.63 22.85 -2.41
CA GLY A 44 11.42 24.04 -2.06
C GLY A 44 11.97 24.85 -3.24
N SER A 45 11.68 24.45 -4.49
CA SER A 45 12.03 25.20 -5.70
C SER A 45 11.25 26.52 -5.84
N GLU A 46 11.64 27.38 -6.78
CA GLU A 46 10.89 28.60 -7.08
C GLU A 46 9.51 28.27 -7.70
N GLU A 47 9.42 27.20 -8.48
CA GLU A 47 8.16 26.66 -9.00
C GLU A 47 7.24 26.23 -7.86
N ASP A 48 7.78 25.60 -6.81
CA ASP A 48 7.01 25.23 -5.63
C ASP A 48 6.41 26.46 -4.90
N LYS A 49 7.21 27.53 -4.78
CA LYS A 49 6.75 28.81 -4.19
C LYS A 49 5.70 29.49 -5.06
N LEU A 50 5.89 29.51 -6.38
CA LEU A 50 4.92 30.08 -7.33
C LEU A 50 3.61 29.29 -7.34
N SER A 51 3.69 27.96 -7.30
CA SER A 51 2.54 27.08 -7.15
C SER A 51 1.72 27.47 -5.91
N PHE A 52 2.39 27.55 -4.76
CA PHE A 52 1.75 27.91 -3.50
C PHE A 52 1.15 29.31 -3.54
N TYR A 53 1.89 30.30 -4.04
CA TYR A 53 1.44 31.68 -4.16
C TYR A 53 0.15 31.79 -4.98
N TRP A 54 0.12 31.20 -6.19
CA TRP A 54 -1.04 31.29 -7.06
C TRP A 54 -2.24 30.50 -6.54
N LEU A 55 -2.02 29.32 -5.95
CA LEU A 55 -3.07 28.57 -5.26
C LEU A 55 -3.67 29.37 -4.11
N GLN A 56 -2.84 30.07 -3.34
CA GLN A 56 -3.28 30.92 -2.24
C GLN A 56 -4.17 32.07 -2.74
N GLN A 57 -3.73 32.80 -3.76
CA GLN A 57 -4.52 33.92 -4.33
C GLN A 57 -5.89 33.45 -4.85
N ALA A 58 -5.94 32.31 -5.54
CA ALA A 58 -7.20 31.74 -6.02
C ALA A 58 -8.10 31.26 -4.87
N ALA A 59 -7.51 30.59 -3.88
CA ALA A 59 -8.24 30.05 -2.72
C ALA A 59 -8.86 31.15 -1.85
N GLU A 60 -8.14 32.25 -1.64
CA GLU A 60 -8.60 33.45 -0.92
C GLU A 60 -9.80 34.11 -1.61
N GLN A 61 -9.88 34.02 -2.93
CA GLN A 61 -11.04 34.46 -3.73
C GLN A 61 -12.21 33.48 -3.75
N GLY A 62 -12.11 32.35 -3.04
CA GLY A 62 -13.19 31.37 -2.96
C GLY A 62 -13.11 30.22 -3.97
N HIS A 63 -12.06 30.15 -4.80
CA HIS A 63 -11.96 29.11 -5.83
C HIS A 63 -11.88 27.70 -5.21
N CYS A 64 -12.91 26.88 -5.41
CA CYS A 64 -13.09 25.57 -4.76
C CYS A 64 -11.89 24.62 -4.96
N GLU A 65 -11.43 24.43 -6.20
CA GLU A 65 -10.28 23.55 -6.48
C GLU A 65 -8.99 24.08 -5.82
N ALA A 66 -8.70 25.38 -5.93
CA ALA A 66 -7.54 25.98 -5.30
C ALA A 66 -7.55 25.81 -3.77
N GLN A 67 -8.72 25.91 -3.12
CA GLN A 67 -8.85 25.63 -1.68
C GLN A 67 -8.53 24.17 -1.36
N TYR A 68 -9.00 23.22 -2.16
CA TYR A 68 -8.64 21.80 -1.98
C TYR A 68 -7.13 21.59 -2.15
N TRP A 69 -6.56 22.09 -3.25
CA TRP A 69 -5.14 21.93 -3.54
C TRP A 69 -4.28 22.58 -2.46
N LEU A 70 -4.64 23.77 -1.99
CA LEU A 70 -3.94 24.42 -0.90
C LEU A 70 -4.05 23.62 0.42
N GLY A 71 -5.22 23.04 0.71
CA GLY A 71 -5.38 22.11 1.83
C GLY A 71 -4.48 20.87 1.71
N LEU A 72 -4.32 20.33 0.49
CA LEU A 72 -3.41 19.23 0.21
C LEU A 72 -1.94 19.64 0.34
N ARG A 73 -1.57 20.85 -0.11
CA ARG A 73 -0.23 21.43 0.04
C ARG A 73 0.17 21.43 1.51
N TYR A 74 -0.65 22.04 2.37
CA TYR A 74 -0.39 22.09 3.81
C TYR A 74 -0.32 20.70 4.48
N LYS A 75 -0.88 19.65 3.85
CA LYS A 75 -0.78 18.26 4.29
C LYS A 75 0.50 17.55 3.81
N ASP A 76 0.88 17.71 2.53
CA ASP A 76 1.87 16.88 1.82
C ASP A 76 3.23 17.56 1.56
N THR A 77 3.46 18.79 2.07
CA THR A 77 4.74 19.52 1.90
C THR A 77 5.89 19.05 2.80
N PRO A 78 7.15 19.40 2.43
CA PRO A 78 8.27 19.42 3.37
C PRO A 78 7.90 20.13 4.68
N THR A 79 8.59 19.74 5.76
CA THR A 79 8.25 20.06 7.15
C THR A 79 8.05 21.53 7.49
N ASP A 80 8.59 22.47 6.71
CA ASP A 80 8.52 23.91 6.92
C ASP A 80 7.20 24.55 6.45
N MET A 81 6.49 23.95 5.49
CA MET A 81 5.18 24.43 5.03
C MET A 81 3.99 23.59 5.54
N LYS A 82 4.26 22.52 6.29
CA LYS A 82 3.20 21.67 6.85
C LYS A 82 2.44 22.40 7.96
N ASP A 83 1.14 22.60 7.76
CA ASP A 83 0.25 23.19 8.78
C ASP A 83 -1.12 22.52 8.73
N ASN A 84 -1.40 21.64 9.68
CA ASN A 84 -2.66 20.90 9.70
C ASN A 84 -3.88 21.78 10.00
N THR A 85 -3.69 22.91 10.68
CA THR A 85 -4.76 23.86 10.96
C THR A 85 -5.22 24.51 9.67
N LEU A 86 -4.25 24.91 8.82
CA LEU A 86 -4.54 25.45 7.50
C LEU A 86 -5.01 24.37 6.52
N ALA A 87 -4.49 23.15 6.62
CA ALA A 87 -4.98 22.02 5.85
C ALA A 87 -6.47 21.74 6.13
N LEU A 88 -6.88 21.75 7.40
CA LEU A 88 -8.28 21.67 7.82
C LEU A 88 -9.08 22.85 7.26
N PHE A 89 -8.65 24.08 7.55
CA PHE A 89 -9.37 25.29 7.16
C PHE A 89 -9.68 25.34 5.66
N TRP A 90 -8.69 25.10 4.81
CA TRP A 90 -8.88 25.15 3.36
C TRP A 90 -9.67 23.95 2.83
N SER A 91 -9.44 22.75 3.38
CA SER A 91 -10.23 21.58 3.02
C SER A 91 -11.70 21.71 3.44
N GLU A 92 -11.99 22.38 4.56
CA GLU A 92 -13.37 22.61 5.02
C GLU A 92 -14.09 23.54 4.07
N LYS A 93 -13.43 24.63 3.64
CA LYS A 93 -13.99 25.54 2.64
C LYS A 93 -14.27 24.82 1.31
N ALA A 94 -13.34 24.00 0.83
CA ALA A 94 -13.55 23.20 -0.38
C ALA A 94 -14.71 22.19 -0.19
N ALA A 95 -14.78 21.52 0.96
CA ALA A 95 -15.85 20.58 1.28
C ALA A 95 -17.23 21.24 1.38
N GLN A 96 -17.33 22.46 1.91
CA GLN A 96 -18.57 23.25 1.95
C GLN A 96 -19.09 23.58 0.54
N GLN A 97 -18.17 23.69 -0.44
CA GLN A 97 -18.49 23.87 -1.85
C GLN A 97 -18.73 22.56 -2.61
N GLY A 98 -18.70 21.40 -1.93
CA GLY A 98 -18.96 20.09 -2.52
C GLY A 98 -17.74 19.36 -3.07
N HIS A 99 -16.52 19.79 -2.76
CA HIS A 99 -15.31 19.12 -3.23
C HIS A 99 -15.11 17.75 -2.55
N ARG A 100 -15.47 16.67 -3.25
CA ARG A 100 -15.49 15.30 -2.72
C ARG A 100 -14.14 14.79 -2.18
N HIS A 101 -13.02 15.26 -2.74
CA HIS A 101 -11.69 14.80 -2.31
C HIS A 101 -11.25 15.46 -0.99
N ALA A 102 -11.84 16.59 -0.62
CA ALA A 102 -11.49 17.32 0.59
C ALA A 102 -11.83 16.52 1.86
N PHE A 103 -12.89 15.70 1.82
CA PHE A 103 -13.28 14.82 2.92
C PHE A 103 -12.22 13.82 3.35
N ASN A 104 -11.32 13.42 2.44
CA ASN A 104 -10.22 12.52 2.79
C ASN A 104 -9.13 13.23 3.59
N ILE A 105 -8.79 14.47 3.22
CA ILE A 105 -7.87 15.32 4.00
C ILE A 105 -8.50 15.61 5.37
N LEU A 106 -9.80 15.96 5.33
CA LEU A 106 -10.83 15.82 6.35
C LEU A 106 -10.48 14.81 7.46
N GLY A 107 -10.72 13.56 7.11
CA GLY A 107 -10.55 12.47 8.06
C GLY A 107 -9.10 12.23 8.45
N TRP A 108 -8.15 12.44 7.53
CA TRP A 108 -6.74 12.16 7.80
C TRP A 108 -6.15 13.08 8.85
N VAL A 109 -6.44 14.39 8.80
CA VAL A 109 -5.96 15.31 9.85
C VAL A 109 -6.54 14.93 11.22
N GLN A 110 -7.80 14.50 11.24
CA GLN A 110 -8.49 14.08 12.47
C GLN A 110 -7.97 12.73 13.03
N GLU A 111 -7.30 11.90 12.24
CA GLU A 111 -6.61 10.68 12.74
C GLU A 111 -5.34 11.00 13.55
N GLY A 112 -4.89 12.27 13.60
CA GLY A 112 -3.82 12.71 14.50
C GLY A 112 -2.42 12.23 14.12
N GLU A 113 -2.20 11.77 12.88
CA GLU A 113 -0.88 11.35 12.34
C GLU A 113 0.14 12.51 12.23
N THR A 114 -0.16 13.68 12.82
CA THR A 114 0.41 14.96 12.40
C THR A 114 0.69 15.96 13.54
N GLY A 115 0.55 15.55 14.81
CA GLY A 115 0.89 16.37 15.97
C GLY A 115 -0.29 17.07 16.66
N MET A 116 -1.50 16.93 16.12
CA MET A 116 -2.76 17.26 16.82
C MET A 116 -3.30 16.03 17.55
N ALA A 117 -4.02 16.25 18.67
CA ALA A 117 -4.73 15.16 19.33
C ALA A 117 -5.80 14.58 18.39
N PRO A 118 -5.85 13.25 18.19
CA PRO A 118 -6.79 12.63 17.26
C PRO A 118 -8.24 12.77 17.73
N ASP A 119 -9.13 13.07 16.80
CA ASP A 119 -10.58 12.92 16.96
C ASP A 119 -11.10 11.90 15.94
N TYR A 120 -11.01 10.63 16.32
CA TYR A 120 -11.40 9.52 15.47
C TYR A 120 -12.90 9.52 15.11
N ALA A 121 -13.75 10.10 15.96
CA ALA A 121 -15.19 10.19 15.67
C ALA A 121 -15.45 11.20 14.54
N GLN A 122 -14.78 12.35 14.57
CA GLN A 122 -14.79 13.29 13.45
C GLN A 122 -14.13 12.71 12.20
N ALA A 123 -13.04 11.96 12.33
CA ALA A 123 -12.42 11.28 11.20
C ALA A 123 -13.41 10.38 10.45
N VAL A 124 -14.15 9.55 11.20
CA VAL A 124 -15.22 8.70 10.65
C VAL A 124 -16.29 9.53 9.97
N ALA A 125 -16.74 10.62 10.59
CA ALA A 125 -17.78 11.48 10.02
C ALA A 125 -17.35 12.05 8.66
N TRP A 126 -16.10 12.51 8.54
CA TRP A 126 -15.56 13.01 7.29
C TRP A 126 -15.38 11.91 6.24
N TYR A 127 -14.77 10.78 6.60
CA TYR A 127 -14.63 9.66 5.66
C TYR A 127 -15.98 9.12 5.19
N ARG A 128 -17.01 9.11 6.04
CA ARG A 128 -18.37 8.74 5.63
C ARG A 128 -18.92 9.65 4.56
N LYS A 129 -18.83 10.98 4.74
CA LYS A 129 -19.27 11.95 3.73
C LYS A 129 -18.56 11.74 2.38
N GLY A 130 -17.25 11.53 2.40
CA GLY A 130 -16.49 11.23 1.18
C GLY A 130 -16.85 9.88 0.57
N ALA A 131 -17.02 8.85 1.40
CA ALA A 131 -17.32 7.49 0.97
C ALA A 131 -18.70 7.37 0.30
N GLU A 132 -19.70 8.07 0.82
CA GLU A 132 -21.06 8.18 0.26
C GLU A 132 -21.05 8.89 -1.10
N GLN A 133 -20.05 9.73 -1.36
CA GLN A 133 -19.80 10.38 -2.66
C GLN A 133 -18.86 9.58 -3.57
N SER A 134 -18.72 8.28 -3.31
CA SER A 134 -17.88 7.36 -4.08
C SER A 134 -16.38 7.70 -4.09
N HIS A 135 -15.86 8.43 -3.10
CA HIS A 135 -14.42 8.68 -3.02
C HIS A 135 -13.67 7.43 -2.52
N ASN A 136 -12.88 6.78 -3.38
CA ASN A 136 -12.26 5.48 -3.10
C ASN A 136 -11.33 5.44 -1.87
N LEU A 137 -10.53 6.49 -1.61
CA LEU A 137 -9.66 6.58 -0.44
C LEU A 137 -10.48 6.75 0.86
N ALA A 138 -11.57 7.52 0.79
CA ALA A 138 -12.46 7.69 1.94
C ALA A 138 -13.21 6.38 2.26
N GLN A 139 -13.65 5.64 1.23
CA GLN A 139 -14.20 4.29 1.38
C GLN A 139 -13.17 3.33 1.98
N TYR A 140 -11.92 3.35 1.52
CA TYR A 140 -10.84 2.55 2.10
C TYR A 140 -10.61 2.88 3.58
N ASN A 141 -10.46 4.16 3.92
CA ASN A 141 -10.20 4.61 5.28
C ASN A 141 -11.38 4.28 6.20
N LEU A 142 -12.62 4.52 5.77
CA LEU A 142 -13.80 4.14 6.53
C LEU A 142 -13.88 2.62 6.76
N GLY A 143 -13.55 1.81 5.74
CA GLY A 143 -13.45 0.37 5.90
C GLY A 143 -12.39 -0.04 6.93
N ARG A 144 -11.25 0.65 6.94
CA ARG A 144 -10.16 0.44 7.90
C ARG A 144 -10.61 0.76 9.33
N MET A 145 -11.30 1.88 9.53
CA MET A 145 -11.84 2.32 10.83
C MET A 145 -12.86 1.32 11.39
N TYR A 146 -13.77 0.83 10.56
CA TYR A 146 -14.72 -0.22 10.95
C TYR A 146 -14.03 -1.55 11.30
N ARG A 147 -12.96 -1.92 10.58
CA ARG A 147 -12.23 -3.16 10.85
C ARG A 147 -11.48 -3.09 12.20
N SER A 148 -10.92 -1.94 12.54
CA SER A 148 -10.16 -1.75 13.80
C SER A 148 -11.01 -1.35 15.00
N GLY A 149 -12.24 -0.87 14.78
CA GLY A 149 -13.04 -0.27 15.85
C GLY A 149 -12.50 1.08 16.32
N THR A 150 -11.79 1.81 15.45
CA THR A 150 -11.23 3.13 15.77
C THR A 150 -12.28 4.18 15.44
N GLY A 151 -12.70 5.00 16.42
CA GLY A 151 -13.72 6.05 16.23
C GLY A 151 -15.16 5.55 15.96
N VAL A 152 -15.34 4.26 15.75
CA VAL A 152 -16.62 3.54 15.58
C VAL A 152 -16.55 2.18 16.23
N GLU A 153 -17.70 1.58 16.54
CA GLU A 153 -17.74 0.17 16.93
C GLU A 153 -17.17 -0.73 15.82
N GLN A 154 -16.35 -1.70 16.21
CA GLN A 154 -15.74 -2.64 15.27
C GLN A 154 -16.84 -3.44 14.54
N ASN A 155 -16.79 -3.45 13.21
CA ASN A 155 -17.79 -4.13 12.40
C ASN A 155 -17.18 -4.61 11.07
N ASP A 156 -16.83 -5.90 11.00
CA ASP A 156 -16.25 -6.50 9.80
C ASP A 156 -17.21 -6.48 8.59
N THR A 157 -18.53 -6.51 8.81
CA THR A 157 -19.51 -6.45 7.71
C THR A 157 -19.49 -5.07 7.03
N GLN A 158 -19.41 -3.99 7.82
CA GLN A 158 -19.26 -2.63 7.31
C GLN A 158 -17.88 -2.43 6.68
N ALA A 159 -16.82 -2.95 7.28
CA ALA A 159 -15.49 -2.91 6.69
C ALA A 159 -15.45 -3.58 5.31
N LEU A 160 -16.01 -4.79 5.20
CA LEU A 160 -16.12 -5.53 3.94
C LEU A 160 -16.88 -4.73 2.88
N TYR A 161 -18.01 -4.11 3.27
CA TYR A 161 -18.81 -3.28 2.38
C TYR A 161 -17.99 -2.12 1.80
N TRP A 162 -17.34 -1.34 2.65
CA TRP A 162 -16.59 -0.15 2.20
C TRP A 162 -15.31 -0.51 1.42
N PHE A 163 -14.58 -1.56 1.83
CA PHE A 163 -13.47 -2.06 1.04
C PHE A 163 -13.94 -2.54 -0.34
N LYS A 164 -15.11 -3.19 -0.43
CA LYS A 164 -15.68 -3.60 -1.71
C LYS A 164 -15.99 -2.41 -2.63
N GLN A 165 -16.57 -1.33 -2.11
CA GLN A 165 -16.83 -0.14 -2.91
C GLN A 165 -15.53 0.46 -3.47
N ALA A 166 -14.49 0.60 -2.65
CA ALA A 166 -13.21 1.12 -3.09
C ALA A 166 -12.50 0.18 -4.07
N ALA A 167 -12.55 -1.13 -3.82
CA ALA A 167 -11.92 -2.15 -4.67
C ALA A 167 -12.53 -2.22 -6.07
N LEU A 168 -13.85 -2.02 -6.19
CA LEU A 168 -14.57 -1.93 -7.47
C LEU A 168 -14.12 -0.72 -8.31
N GLN A 169 -13.64 0.34 -7.66
CA GLN A 169 -13.04 1.51 -8.32
C GLN A 169 -11.55 1.35 -8.63
N GLY A 170 -10.98 0.15 -8.44
CA GLY A 170 -9.58 -0.13 -8.74
C GLY A 170 -8.61 0.12 -7.58
N HIS A 171 -9.06 0.59 -6.41
CA HIS A 171 -8.14 0.91 -5.31
C HIS A 171 -7.38 -0.35 -4.82
N CYS A 172 -6.07 -0.41 -5.10
CA CYS A 172 -5.24 -1.59 -4.92
C CYS A 172 -5.24 -2.12 -3.48
N ALA A 173 -4.99 -1.26 -2.48
CA ALA A 173 -5.02 -1.68 -1.08
C ALA A 173 -6.40 -2.16 -0.62
N SER A 174 -7.49 -1.63 -1.19
CA SER A 174 -8.84 -2.15 -0.88
C SER A 174 -9.08 -3.52 -1.47
N GLN A 175 -8.54 -3.81 -2.67
CA GLN A 175 -8.61 -5.15 -3.27
C GLN A 175 -7.87 -6.17 -2.39
N GLU A 176 -6.70 -5.81 -1.85
CA GLU A 176 -5.96 -6.65 -0.89
C GLU A 176 -6.75 -6.91 0.39
N ARG A 177 -7.31 -5.86 1.01
CA ARG A 177 -8.12 -6.01 2.23
C ARG A 177 -9.35 -6.86 1.98
N LEU A 178 -10.03 -6.65 0.85
CA LEU A 178 -11.20 -7.42 0.46
C LEU A 178 -10.85 -8.90 0.24
N ALA A 179 -9.73 -9.18 -0.44
CA ALA A 179 -9.23 -10.53 -0.63
C ALA A 179 -8.95 -11.24 0.70
N TYR A 180 -8.25 -10.55 1.61
CA TYR A 180 -7.97 -11.06 2.95
C TYR A 180 -9.25 -11.38 3.73
N MET A 181 -10.26 -10.50 3.67
CA MET A 181 -11.52 -10.71 4.38
C MET A 181 -12.31 -11.89 3.83
N TYR A 182 -12.38 -12.06 2.51
CA TYR A 182 -12.97 -13.26 1.91
C TYR A 182 -12.20 -14.52 2.28
N GLY A 183 -10.87 -14.48 2.28
CA GLY A 183 -10.03 -15.64 2.60
C GLY A 183 -10.15 -16.11 4.05
N ASN A 184 -10.46 -15.19 4.97
CA ASN A 184 -10.59 -15.46 6.39
C ASN A 184 -12.05 -15.51 6.89
N GLY A 185 -13.03 -15.24 6.03
CA GLY A 185 -14.45 -15.16 6.42
C GLY A 185 -14.73 -14.03 7.42
N LYS A 186 -14.08 -12.88 7.26
CA LYS A 186 -14.32 -11.69 8.09
C LYS A 186 -15.47 -10.88 7.50
N GLY A 187 -16.55 -10.71 8.26
CA GLY A 187 -17.77 -10.03 7.80
C GLY A 187 -18.55 -10.77 6.70
N CYS A 188 -18.14 -12.00 6.36
CA CYS A 188 -18.78 -12.84 5.34
C CYS A 188 -18.39 -14.32 5.51
N ARG A 189 -19.03 -15.21 4.76
CA ARG A 189 -18.59 -16.61 4.67
C ARG A 189 -17.25 -16.69 3.95
N LYS A 190 -16.29 -17.47 4.49
CA LYS A 190 -14.99 -17.74 3.87
C LYS A 190 -15.16 -18.20 2.42
N ASN A 191 -14.46 -17.55 1.49
CA ASN A 191 -14.47 -17.83 0.06
C ASN A 191 -13.09 -17.58 -0.56
N LEU A 192 -12.31 -18.65 -0.72
CA LEU A 192 -10.95 -18.58 -1.25
C LEU A 192 -10.89 -18.24 -2.74
N SER A 193 -11.92 -18.60 -3.52
CA SER A 193 -11.99 -18.24 -4.94
C SER A 193 -12.18 -16.74 -5.14
N LEU A 194 -13.04 -16.10 -4.32
CA LEU A 194 -13.16 -14.64 -4.33
C LEU A 194 -11.90 -13.96 -3.80
N ALA A 195 -11.25 -14.53 -2.78
CA ALA A 195 -9.97 -14.00 -2.30
C ALA A 195 -8.92 -13.98 -3.42
N ALA A 196 -8.71 -15.11 -4.10
CA ALA A 196 -7.78 -15.21 -5.22
C ALA A 196 -8.14 -14.27 -6.38
N LEU A 197 -9.44 -14.08 -6.68
CA LEU A 197 -9.88 -13.12 -7.70
C LEU A 197 -9.44 -11.68 -7.37
N TRP A 198 -9.61 -11.26 -6.11
CA TRP A 198 -9.25 -9.91 -5.68
C TRP A 198 -7.75 -9.71 -5.52
N TYR A 199 -7.02 -10.72 -5.01
CA TYR A 199 -5.56 -10.71 -5.05
C TYR A 199 -5.04 -10.60 -6.48
N LYS A 200 -5.61 -11.34 -7.44
CA LYS A 200 -5.22 -11.22 -8.85
C LYS A 200 -5.40 -9.80 -9.39
N LYS A 201 -6.50 -9.12 -9.04
CA LYS A 201 -6.73 -7.72 -9.48
C LYS A 201 -5.67 -6.76 -8.93
N SER A 202 -5.26 -6.93 -7.68
CA SER A 202 -4.21 -6.11 -7.06
C SER A 202 -2.81 -6.49 -7.56
N ALA A 203 -2.54 -7.78 -7.78
CA ALA A 203 -1.27 -8.27 -8.32
C ALA A 203 -0.99 -7.75 -9.75
N LEU A 204 -2.04 -7.56 -10.54
CA LEU A 204 -1.97 -6.94 -11.88
C LEU A 204 -1.72 -5.42 -11.83
N GLN A 205 -1.85 -4.79 -10.66
CA GLN A 205 -1.42 -3.41 -10.39
C GLN A 205 -0.02 -3.39 -9.75
N GLU A 206 0.76 -4.47 -9.95
CA GLU A 206 2.13 -4.64 -9.48
C GLU A 206 2.32 -4.62 -7.95
N SER A 207 1.27 -4.88 -7.16
CA SER A 207 1.43 -5.10 -5.70
C SER A 207 2.23 -6.37 -5.43
N SER A 208 3.44 -6.23 -4.86
CA SER A 208 4.31 -7.35 -4.47
C SER A 208 3.62 -8.30 -3.49
N TYR A 209 2.91 -7.76 -2.49
CA TYR A 209 2.13 -8.55 -1.53
C TYR A 209 1.08 -9.41 -2.23
N SER A 210 0.29 -8.83 -3.16
CA SER A 210 -0.71 -9.59 -3.90
C SER A 210 -0.11 -10.59 -4.88
N GLN A 211 1.04 -10.28 -5.48
CA GLN A 211 1.78 -11.22 -6.31
C GLN A 211 2.25 -12.43 -5.48
N TYR A 212 2.80 -12.21 -4.29
CA TYR A 212 3.12 -13.28 -3.36
C TYR A 212 1.88 -14.12 -3.00
N GLN A 213 0.75 -13.47 -2.66
CA GLN A 213 -0.50 -14.18 -2.34
C GLN A 213 -1.01 -14.99 -3.54
N MET A 214 -0.88 -14.48 -4.77
CA MET A 214 -1.22 -15.25 -5.97
C MET A 214 -0.33 -16.47 -6.15
N GLY A 215 0.98 -16.32 -5.93
CA GLY A 215 1.91 -17.45 -5.91
C GLY A 215 1.48 -18.51 -4.90
N TYR A 216 1.11 -18.08 -3.69
CA TYR A 216 0.64 -18.97 -2.63
C TYR A 216 -0.68 -19.67 -2.98
N CYS A 217 -1.66 -18.95 -3.53
CA CYS A 217 -2.93 -19.54 -3.96
C CYS A 217 -2.72 -20.65 -5.02
N TYR A 218 -1.85 -20.41 -6.01
CA TYR A 218 -1.55 -21.41 -7.03
C TYR A 218 -0.72 -22.58 -6.48
N TYR A 219 0.16 -22.33 -5.51
CA TYR A 219 0.97 -23.35 -4.87
C TYR A 219 0.12 -24.32 -4.04
N ILE A 220 -0.82 -23.81 -3.25
CA ILE A 220 -1.70 -24.63 -2.40
C ILE A 220 -2.84 -25.25 -3.21
N GLY A 221 -3.41 -24.53 -4.19
CA GLY A 221 -4.53 -25.01 -4.99
C GLY A 221 -5.88 -24.94 -4.29
N GLU A 222 -6.01 -24.11 -3.25
CA GLU A 222 -7.30 -23.84 -2.62
C GLU A 222 -7.92 -22.54 -3.16
N GLY A 223 -9.18 -22.61 -3.59
CA GLY A 223 -9.89 -21.48 -4.20
C GLY A 223 -9.60 -21.27 -5.69
N ILE A 224 -8.42 -21.69 -6.16
CA ILE A 224 -8.05 -21.82 -7.58
C ILE A 224 -7.36 -23.17 -7.80
N LYS A 225 -7.40 -23.69 -9.03
CA LYS A 225 -6.72 -24.95 -9.35
C LYS A 225 -5.21 -24.81 -9.10
N GLN A 226 -4.62 -25.80 -8.43
CA GLN A 226 -3.18 -25.85 -8.19
C GLN A 226 -2.41 -25.80 -9.51
N ASP A 227 -1.38 -24.96 -9.56
CA ASP A 227 -0.50 -24.83 -10.70
C ASP A 227 0.87 -24.29 -10.24
N TYR A 228 1.85 -25.19 -10.14
CA TYR A 228 3.19 -24.78 -9.71
C TYR A 228 3.92 -23.89 -10.71
N GLN A 229 3.60 -23.95 -12.01
CA GLN A 229 4.21 -23.04 -13.00
C GLN A 229 3.70 -21.61 -12.77
N GLN A 230 2.40 -21.45 -12.51
CA GLN A 230 1.84 -20.16 -12.13
C GLN A 230 2.36 -19.70 -10.77
N ALA A 231 2.51 -20.61 -9.80
CA ALA A 231 3.04 -20.26 -8.48
C ALA A 231 4.43 -19.63 -8.57
N ILE A 232 5.38 -20.29 -9.26
CA ILE A 232 6.74 -19.75 -9.39
C ILE A 232 6.78 -18.47 -10.22
N TYR A 233 5.93 -18.34 -11.24
CA TYR A 233 5.79 -17.10 -12.00
C TYR A 233 5.43 -15.92 -11.10
N TRP A 234 4.41 -16.05 -10.26
CA TRP A 234 3.96 -14.98 -9.37
C TRP A 234 4.94 -14.72 -8.22
N PHE A 235 5.56 -15.77 -7.65
CA PHE A 235 6.61 -15.57 -6.66
C PHE A 235 7.82 -14.84 -7.26
N ARG A 236 8.24 -15.13 -8.49
CA ARG A 236 9.33 -14.40 -9.13
C ARG A 236 9.02 -12.92 -9.29
N LYS A 237 7.79 -12.57 -9.72
CA LYS A 237 7.37 -11.15 -9.79
C LYS A 237 7.45 -10.43 -8.44
N ALA A 238 6.99 -11.08 -7.36
CA ALA A 238 7.08 -10.51 -6.02
C ALA A 238 8.55 -10.40 -5.55
N ALA A 239 9.37 -11.40 -5.86
CA ALA A 239 10.80 -11.42 -5.56
C ALA A 239 11.58 -10.33 -6.31
N ASP A 240 11.23 -10.02 -7.56
CA ASP A 240 11.83 -8.92 -8.33
C ASP A 240 11.59 -7.54 -7.67
N GLN A 241 10.59 -7.45 -6.78
CA GLN A 241 10.27 -6.28 -5.96
C GLN A 241 10.80 -6.38 -4.53
N GLY A 242 11.59 -7.40 -4.20
CA GLY A 242 12.18 -7.58 -2.87
C GLY A 242 11.31 -8.26 -1.82
N ASP A 243 10.22 -8.95 -2.20
CA ASP A 243 9.39 -9.69 -1.24
C ASP A 243 10.16 -10.90 -0.65
N ASP A 244 10.38 -10.86 0.66
CA ASP A 244 11.22 -11.82 1.39
C ASP A 244 10.54 -13.21 1.53
N GLY A 245 9.21 -13.22 1.62
CA GLY A 245 8.40 -14.43 1.60
C GLY A 245 8.45 -15.15 0.25
N ALA A 246 8.50 -14.39 -0.84
CA ALA A 246 8.66 -14.91 -2.19
C ALA A 246 10.02 -15.58 -2.39
N TYR A 247 11.12 -14.96 -1.91
CA TYR A 247 12.45 -15.60 -1.94
C TYR A 247 12.44 -16.98 -1.26
N ASN A 248 11.88 -17.08 -0.05
CA ASN A 248 11.77 -18.34 0.65
C ASN A 248 10.91 -19.36 -0.12
N SER A 249 9.81 -18.92 -0.71
CA SER A 249 8.88 -19.80 -1.45
C SER A 249 9.52 -20.33 -2.72
N ILE A 250 10.28 -19.51 -3.46
CA ILE A 250 11.05 -19.96 -4.63
C ILE A 250 12.11 -20.99 -4.22
N GLY A 251 12.85 -20.72 -3.13
CA GLY A 251 13.82 -21.67 -2.59
C GLY A 251 13.19 -23.02 -2.25
N TRP A 252 12.00 -22.99 -1.63
CA TRP A 252 11.23 -24.20 -1.34
C TRP A 252 10.80 -24.94 -2.62
N MET A 253 10.36 -24.23 -3.65
CA MET A 253 9.97 -24.83 -4.93
C MET A 253 11.14 -25.52 -5.63
N TYR A 254 12.34 -24.93 -5.63
CA TYR A 254 13.55 -25.58 -6.12
C TYR A 254 13.96 -26.79 -5.29
N LYS A 255 13.84 -26.70 -3.95
CA LYS A 255 14.15 -27.82 -3.05
C LYS A 255 13.24 -29.03 -3.32
N CYS A 256 11.96 -28.80 -3.59
CA CYS A 256 10.97 -29.86 -3.80
C CYS A 256 10.75 -30.24 -5.27
N GLY A 257 11.29 -29.49 -6.24
CA GLY A 257 11.00 -29.70 -7.67
C GLY A 257 9.56 -29.35 -8.06
N HIS A 258 8.91 -28.43 -7.33
CA HIS A 258 7.53 -28.01 -7.64
C HIS A 258 7.54 -26.94 -8.72
N GLY A 259 7.07 -27.27 -9.93
CA GLY A 259 7.01 -26.31 -11.04
C GLY A 259 8.37 -25.93 -11.64
N VAL A 260 9.46 -26.53 -11.14
CA VAL A 260 10.83 -26.40 -11.65
C VAL A 260 11.54 -27.72 -11.49
N GLU A 261 12.62 -27.92 -12.25
CA GLU A 261 13.55 -29.00 -11.97
C GLU A 261 14.14 -28.83 -10.56
N GLN A 262 14.18 -29.93 -9.80
CA GLN A 262 14.72 -29.91 -8.45
C GLN A 262 16.19 -29.49 -8.47
N ASN A 263 16.54 -28.49 -7.67
CA ASN A 263 17.91 -27.99 -7.60
C ASN A 263 18.21 -27.44 -6.20
N TYR A 264 18.96 -28.20 -5.40
CA TYR A 264 19.30 -27.79 -4.03
C TYR A 264 20.26 -26.60 -3.99
N SER A 265 21.16 -26.43 -4.96
CA SER A 265 22.08 -25.29 -4.99
C SER A 265 21.32 -23.98 -5.25
N LEU A 266 20.40 -23.97 -6.21
CA LEU A 266 19.50 -22.82 -6.41
C LEU A 266 18.58 -22.60 -5.20
N ALA A 267 18.07 -23.66 -4.59
CA ALA A 267 17.29 -23.53 -3.36
C ALA A 267 18.08 -22.82 -2.25
N LEU A 268 19.34 -23.21 -2.05
CA LEU A 268 20.26 -22.62 -1.08
C LEU A 268 20.48 -21.12 -1.36
N GLU A 269 20.72 -20.74 -2.63
CA GLU A 269 20.88 -19.34 -3.04
C GLU A 269 19.62 -18.50 -2.72
N TRP A 270 18.43 -19.01 -3.03
CA TRP A 270 17.17 -18.31 -2.74
C TRP A 270 16.89 -18.21 -1.23
N PHE A 271 17.24 -19.23 -0.45
CA PHE A 271 17.14 -19.15 1.01
C PHE A 271 18.12 -18.14 1.60
N HIS A 272 19.32 -17.96 1.03
CA HIS A 272 20.24 -16.88 1.41
C HIS A 272 19.63 -15.50 1.15
N LYS A 273 19.06 -15.25 -0.04
CA LYS A 273 18.36 -13.98 -0.32
C LYS A 273 17.25 -13.69 0.69
N SER A 274 16.46 -14.72 1.05
CA SER A 274 15.42 -14.57 2.06
C SER A 274 15.99 -14.27 3.46
N ALA A 275 17.10 -14.93 3.82
CA ALA A 275 17.80 -14.73 5.07
C ALA A 275 18.44 -13.34 5.21
N GLU A 276 18.96 -12.78 4.12
CA GLU A 276 19.50 -11.41 4.03
C GLU A 276 18.43 -10.35 4.31
N CYS A 277 17.16 -10.64 3.95
CA CYS A 277 15.99 -9.81 4.29
C CYS A 277 15.45 -10.07 5.71
N ASN A 278 16.19 -10.78 6.57
CA ASN A 278 15.78 -11.17 7.93
C ASN A 278 14.53 -12.06 7.99
N ASN A 279 14.24 -12.84 6.95
CA ASN A 279 13.15 -13.81 7.00
C ASN A 279 13.53 -15.05 7.84
N SER A 280 12.76 -15.29 8.91
CA SER A 280 13.02 -16.41 9.83
C SER A 280 12.85 -17.80 9.20
N SER A 281 12.03 -17.91 8.14
CA SER A 281 11.88 -19.15 7.38
C SER A 281 13.11 -19.42 6.51
N GLY A 282 13.71 -18.36 5.94
CA GLY A 282 14.99 -18.43 5.24
C GLY A 282 16.10 -18.94 6.16
N TRP A 283 16.23 -18.37 7.37
CA TRP A 283 17.19 -18.84 8.37
C TRP A 283 16.98 -20.32 8.73
N TYR A 284 15.74 -20.72 9.04
CA TYR A 284 15.46 -22.12 9.35
C TYR A 284 15.80 -23.06 8.19
N ASN A 285 15.42 -22.71 6.97
CA ASN A 285 15.69 -23.53 5.78
C ASN A 285 17.18 -23.62 5.49
N LEU A 286 17.97 -22.55 5.65
CA LEU A 286 19.42 -22.62 5.57
C LEU A 286 20.01 -23.57 6.62
N GLY A 287 19.52 -23.49 7.87
CA GLY A 287 19.90 -24.43 8.93
C GLY A 287 19.72 -25.89 8.51
N CYS A 288 18.57 -26.22 7.93
CA CYS A 288 18.32 -27.56 7.39
C CYS A 288 19.23 -27.91 6.20
N MET A 289 19.43 -26.99 5.26
CA MET A 289 20.24 -27.24 4.05
C MET A 289 21.71 -27.53 4.41
N TYR A 290 22.31 -26.76 5.33
CA TYR A 290 23.66 -27.00 5.81
C TYR A 290 23.79 -28.26 6.67
N ARG A 291 22.79 -28.55 7.51
CA ARG A 291 22.75 -29.77 8.33
C ARG A 291 22.71 -31.01 7.44
N ASP A 292 21.93 -30.98 6.37
CA ASP A 292 21.68 -32.15 5.53
C ASP A 292 22.65 -32.23 4.33
N GLY A 293 23.48 -31.20 4.10
CA GLY A 293 24.37 -31.14 2.93
C GLY A 293 23.62 -31.01 1.60
N HIS A 294 22.47 -30.34 1.61
CA HIS A 294 21.69 -30.11 0.40
C HIS A 294 22.19 -28.85 -0.32
N GLY A 295 22.69 -29.03 -1.54
CA GLY A 295 23.15 -27.93 -2.40
C GLY A 295 24.53 -27.39 -2.03
N THR A 296 25.16 -27.94 -0.99
CA THR A 296 26.49 -27.62 -0.46
C THR A 296 27.02 -28.85 0.30
N ALA A 297 28.32 -28.89 0.62
CA ALA A 297 28.82 -29.86 1.60
C ALA A 297 28.14 -29.64 2.96
N GLN A 298 27.96 -30.72 3.73
CA GLN A 298 27.44 -30.64 5.10
C GLN A 298 28.33 -29.75 5.97
N ASP A 299 27.72 -28.80 6.68
CA ASP A 299 28.41 -27.88 7.58
C ASP A 299 27.57 -27.66 8.84
N LEU A 300 27.93 -28.38 9.91
CA LEU A 300 27.21 -28.32 11.18
C LEU A 300 27.39 -26.98 11.90
N GLN A 301 28.48 -26.24 11.64
CA GLN A 301 28.70 -24.91 12.24
C GLN A 301 27.77 -23.89 11.60
N GLN A 302 27.65 -23.90 10.27
CA GLN A 302 26.69 -23.05 9.56
C GLN A 302 25.25 -23.42 9.92
N ALA A 303 24.93 -24.71 10.00
CA ALA A 303 23.61 -25.16 10.44
C ALA A 303 23.25 -24.61 11.84
N LEU A 304 24.18 -24.74 12.80
CA LEU A 304 24.00 -24.22 14.15
C LEU A 304 23.84 -22.70 14.16
N TYR A 305 24.64 -21.97 13.39
CA TYR A 305 24.53 -20.51 13.26
C TYR A 305 23.13 -20.08 12.80
N TRP A 306 22.62 -20.69 11.73
CA TRP A 306 21.32 -20.33 11.18
C TRP A 306 20.15 -20.74 12.09
N PHE A 307 20.22 -21.89 12.75
CA PHE A 307 19.21 -22.26 13.76
C PHE A 307 19.23 -21.31 14.96
N LYS A 308 20.41 -20.90 15.46
CA LYS A 308 20.51 -19.88 16.52
C LYS A 308 19.94 -18.53 16.10
N LYS A 309 20.05 -18.14 14.83
CA LYS A 309 19.35 -16.96 14.30
C LYS A 309 17.83 -17.12 14.27
N ALA A 310 17.33 -18.32 13.93
CA ALA A 310 15.88 -18.59 13.88
C ALA A 310 15.23 -18.72 15.27
N GLN A 311 15.98 -19.17 16.28
CA GLN A 311 15.48 -19.50 17.61
C GLN A 311 14.68 -18.35 18.30
N PRO A 312 15.16 -17.09 18.36
CA PRO A 312 14.46 -16.02 19.07
C PRO A 312 13.09 -15.67 18.47
N THR A 313 12.83 -16.10 17.24
CA THR A 313 11.57 -15.82 16.54
C THR A 313 10.41 -16.68 17.06
N GLY A 314 10.69 -17.82 17.70
CA GLY A 314 9.67 -18.75 18.22
C GLY A 314 8.81 -19.44 17.16
N LYS A 315 8.99 -19.13 15.87
CA LYS A 315 8.21 -19.71 14.76
C LYS A 315 8.53 -21.18 14.52
N TRP A 316 9.79 -21.57 14.75
CA TRP A 316 10.29 -22.92 14.55
C TRP A 316 10.87 -23.44 15.87
N ASN A 317 10.46 -24.63 16.30
CA ASN A 317 11.10 -25.27 17.44
C ASN A 317 12.44 -25.88 16.99
N VAL A 318 13.52 -25.15 17.27
CA VAL A 318 14.90 -25.53 16.90
C VAL A 318 15.76 -25.91 18.12
N ASP A 319 15.20 -25.90 19.33
CA ASP A 319 15.96 -26.09 20.57
C ASP A 319 16.57 -27.48 20.69
N GLU A 320 15.87 -28.50 20.21
CA GLU A 320 16.40 -29.87 20.17
C GLU A 320 17.50 -30.00 19.11
N GLU A 321 17.32 -29.38 17.94
CA GLU A 321 18.30 -29.42 16.85
C GLU A 321 19.59 -28.69 17.24
N ILE A 322 19.49 -27.53 17.89
CA ILE A 322 20.63 -26.79 18.43
C ILE A 322 21.40 -27.66 19.43
N ARG A 323 20.71 -28.28 20.40
CA ARG A 323 21.36 -29.16 21.39
C ARG A 323 22.09 -30.34 20.74
N LYS A 324 21.48 -30.98 19.74
CA LYS A 324 22.12 -32.09 19.00
C LYS A 324 23.37 -31.63 18.25
N LEU A 325 23.31 -30.49 17.58
CA LEU A 325 24.42 -29.94 16.81
C LEU A 325 25.58 -29.50 17.71
N GLU A 326 25.29 -28.86 18.84
CA GLU A 326 26.31 -28.51 19.84
C GLU A 326 27.01 -29.76 20.37
N ALA A 327 26.26 -30.82 20.71
CA ALA A 327 26.85 -32.07 21.15
C ALA A 327 27.76 -32.71 20.08
N GLN A 328 27.37 -32.66 18.80
CA GLN A 328 28.17 -33.21 17.70
C GLN A 328 29.44 -32.41 17.42
N LEU A 329 29.40 -31.09 17.58
CA LEU A 329 30.57 -30.21 17.36
C LEU A 329 31.59 -30.25 18.51
N HIS A 330 31.19 -30.73 19.68
CA HIS A 330 32.04 -30.87 20.86
C HIS A 330 32.55 -32.31 21.10
N ALA A 331 32.12 -33.28 20.29
CA ALA A 331 32.53 -34.70 20.36
C ALA A 331 33.78 -34.97 19.50
#